data_AF-A0AAW4YDB2-F1
#
_entry.id   AF-A0AAW4YDB2-F1
#
_cell.length_a   1.000
_cell.length_b   1.000
_cell.length_c   1.000
_cell.angle_alpha   90.00
_cell.angle_beta   90.00
_cell.angle_gamma   90.00
#
_symmetry.space_group_name_H-M   'P 1'
#
loop_
_entity.id
_entity.type
_entity.pdbx_description
1 polymer ?
#
loop_
_entity_poly.entity_id
_entity_poly.type
_entity_poly.pdbx_seq_one_letter_code
_entity_poly.pdbx_strand_id
1 'polypeptide(L)'
;EKENEYFLAAKSIGTPTYKVILKHLLPNILSVVIVQATLLFAGMIVVESGLSFLGFGISKAIPSWGNMLSDAQEGDVISGKPW
;
A
#
# COMPACT_ATOMS: atom_id res chain seq x y z
N GLU A 1 10.01 26.67 -5.52
CA GLU A 1 10.54 27.41 -6.71
C GLU A 1 11.33 26.52 -7.67
N LYS A 2 12.35 25.77 -7.20
CA LYS A 2 13.17 24.88 -8.05
C LYS A 2 12.38 23.87 -8.90
N GLU A 3 11.27 23.34 -8.38
CA GLU A 3 10.44 22.34 -9.09
C GLU A 3 9.81 22.90 -10.39
N ASN A 4 9.42 24.18 -10.39
CA ASN A 4 8.88 24.84 -11.58
C ASN A 4 9.97 25.08 -12.64
N GLU A 5 11.21 25.38 -12.21
CA GLU A 5 12.35 25.60 -13.10
C GLU A 5 12.78 24.30 -13.80
N TYR A 6 12.77 23.16 -13.09
CA TYR A 6 13.01 21.84 -13.69
C TYR A 6 11.94 21.48 -14.73
N PHE A 7 10.68 21.83 -14.46
CA PHE A 7 9.58 21.57 -15.38
C PHE A 7 9.66 22.44 -16.64
N LEU A 8 10.01 23.73 -16.49
CA LEU A 8 10.25 24.64 -17.61
C LEU A 8 11.48 24.21 -18.43
N ALA A 9 12.59 23.84 -17.80
CA ALA A 9 13.80 23.37 -18.47
C ALA A 9 13.56 22.06 -19.25
N ALA A 10 12.82 21.11 -18.67
CA ALA A 10 12.44 19.86 -19.34
C ALA A 10 11.56 20.10 -20.58
N LYS A 11 10.67 21.10 -20.53
CA LYS A 11 9.81 21.48 -21.65
C LYS A 11 10.59 22.16 -22.78
N SER A 12 11.59 22.99 -22.45
CA SER A 12 12.45 23.68 -23.42
C SER A 12 13.35 22.75 -24.24
N ILE A 13 13.63 21.54 -23.74
CA ILE A 13 14.50 20.53 -24.40
C ILE A 13 13.74 19.68 -25.44
N GLY A 14 12.42 19.88 -25.62
CA GLY A 14 11.63 19.12 -26.60
C GLY A 14 11.47 17.63 -26.29
N THR A 15 11.89 17.19 -25.10
CA THR A 15 11.71 15.81 -24.63
C THR A 15 10.32 15.66 -24.01
N PRO A 16 9.56 14.61 -24.37
CA PRO A 16 8.23 14.43 -23.80
C PRO A 16 8.28 14.29 -22.28
N THR A 17 7.44 15.05 -21.58
CA THR A 17 7.43 15.19 -20.11
C THR A 17 7.37 13.85 -19.39
N TYR A 18 6.62 12.87 -19.91
CA TYR A 18 6.53 11.53 -19.32
C TYR A 18 7.87 10.78 -19.30
N LYS A 19 8.77 10.98 -20.29
CA LYS A 19 10.12 10.37 -20.27
C LYS A 19 10.99 10.97 -19.17
N VAL A 20 10.90 12.28 -18.96
CA VAL A 20 11.67 12.96 -17.90
C VAL A 20 11.19 12.53 -16.52
N ILE A 21 9.87 12.43 -16.35
CA ILE A 21 9.25 11.95 -15.11
C ILE A 21 9.72 10.51 -14.82
N LEU A 22 9.50 9.57 -15.74
CA LEU A 22 9.81 8.15 -15.51
C LEU A 22 11.32 7.87 -15.35
N LYS A 23 12.18 8.57 -16.08
CA LYS A 23 13.62 8.28 -16.12
C LYS A 23 14.45 9.04 -15.08
N HIS A 24 13.99 10.22 -14.65
CA HIS A 24 14.78 11.08 -13.75
C HIS A 24 14.06 11.44 -12.46
N LEU A 25 12.76 11.72 -12.51
CA LEU A 25 12.01 12.13 -11.32
C LEU A 25 11.65 10.91 -10.45
N LEU A 26 11.07 9.89 -11.08
CA LEU A 26 10.56 8.68 -10.44
C LEU A 26 11.64 7.89 -9.67
N PRO A 27 12.82 7.56 -10.23
CA PRO A 27 13.89 6.90 -9.47
C PRO A 27 14.46 7.74 -8.33
N ASN A 28 14.36 9.08 -8.41
CA ASN A 28 14.89 9.96 -7.38
C ASN A 28 13.96 10.06 -6.16
N ILE A 29 12.64 10.07 -6.37
CA ILE A 29 11.66 10.14 -5.27
C ILE A 29 11.19 8.76 -4.80
N LEU A 30 11.56 7.68 -5.49
CA LEU A 30 11.12 6.31 -5.22
C LEU A 30 11.36 5.90 -3.77
N SER A 31 12.51 6.27 -3.17
CA SER A 31 12.81 5.99 -1.77
C SER A 31 11.78 6.60 -0.80
N VAL A 32 11.37 7.84 -1.03
CA VAL A 32 10.37 8.53 -0.21
C VAL A 32 8.98 7.94 -0.43
N VAL A 33 8.64 7.64 -1.69
CA VAL A 33 7.37 7.02 -2.06
C VAL A 33 7.22 5.64 -1.41
N ILE A 34 8.27 4.82 -1.37
CA ILE A 34 8.25 3.49 -0.74
C ILE A 34 8.01 3.59 0.77
N VAL A 35 8.68 4.53 1.45
CA VAL A 35 8.47 4.74 2.90
C VAL A 35 7.03 5.17 3.17
N GLN A 36 6.52 6.13 2.39
CA GLN A 36 5.14 6.59 2.53
C GLN A 36 4.12 5.50 2.21
N ALA A 37 4.37 4.71 1.16
CA ALA A 37 3.53 3.58 0.80
C ALA A 37 3.48 2.53 1.92
N THR A 38 4.62 2.24 2.56
CA THR A 38 4.68 1.32 3.71
C THR A 38 3.85 1.83 4.89
N LEU A 39 3.94 3.12 5.21
CA LEU A 39 3.15 3.73 6.29
C LEU A 39 1.65 3.70 5.99
N LEU A 40 1.27 4.03 4.76
CA LEU A 40 -0.12 3.96 4.31
C LEU A 40 -0.64 2.52 4.34
N PHE A 41 0.17 1.57 3.90
CA PHE A 41 -0.16 0.15 3.91
C PHE A 41 -0.40 -0.37 5.32
N ALA A 42 0.45 0.00 6.29
CA ALA A 42 0.26 -0.33 7.69
C ALA A 42 -1.06 0.24 8.24
N GLY A 43 -1.40 1.48 7.90
CA GLY A 43 -2.68 2.10 8.27
C GLY A 43 -3.88 1.39 7.66
N MET A 44 -3.80 1.04 6.37
CA MET A 44 -4.85 0.31 5.66
C MET A 44 -5.11 -1.07 6.28
N ILE A 45 -4.05 -1.81 6.67
CA ILE A 45 -4.21 -3.11 7.36
C ILE A 45 -4.99 -2.95 8.66
N VAL A 46 -4.68 -1.95 9.47
CA VAL A 46 -5.35 -1.73 10.76
C VAL A 46 -6.82 -1.36 10.55
N VAL A 47 -7.11 -0.52 9.56
CA VAL A 47 -8.49 -0.14 9.21
C VAL A 47 -9.27 -1.34 8.67
N GLU A 48 -8.70 -2.10 7.75
CA GLU A 48 -9.32 -3.31 7.18
C GLU A 48 -9.57 -4.37 8.27
N SER A 49 -8.57 -4.61 9.12
CA SER A 49 -8.69 -5.57 10.23
C SER A 49 -9.70 -5.11 11.28
N GLY A 50 -9.74 -3.81 11.60
CA GLY A 50 -10.72 -3.24 12.52
C GLY A 50 -12.15 -3.34 11.99
N LEU A 51 -12.36 -3.07 10.70
CA LEU A 51 -13.66 -3.24 10.04
C LEU A 51 -14.09 -4.71 9.98
N SER A 52 -13.15 -5.63 9.71
CA SER A 52 -13.43 -7.07 9.72
C SER A 52 -13.78 -7.57 11.12
N PHE A 53 -13.06 -7.12 12.15
CA PHE A 53 -13.35 -7.43 13.55
C PHE A 53 -14.73 -6.92 13.99
N LEU A 54 -15.17 -5.75 13.50
CA LEU A 54 -16.51 -5.21 13.77
C LEU A 54 -17.63 -5.90 12.95
N GLY A 55 -17.31 -6.89 12.12
CA GLY A 55 -18.29 -7.64 11.32
C GLY A 55 -18.69 -6.97 10.00
N PHE A 56 -18.06 -5.87 9.62
CA PHE A 56 -18.23 -5.20 8.31
C PHE A 56 -17.19 -5.64 7.27
N GLY A 57 -16.48 -6.75 7.56
CA GLY A 57 -15.46 -7.31 6.68
C GLY A 57 -16.04 -7.92 5.40
N ILE A 58 -15.20 -7.96 4.37
CA ILE A 58 -15.41 -8.73 3.15
C ILE A 58 -15.60 -10.21 3.53
N SER A 59 -16.56 -10.88 2.90
CA SER A 59 -16.88 -12.30 3.12
C SER A 59 -15.62 -13.17 3.29
N LYS A 60 -15.64 -14.05 4.31
CA LYS A 60 -14.59 -15.02 4.70
C LYS A 60 -14.04 -15.88 3.55
N ALA A 61 -14.66 -15.82 2.38
CA ALA A 61 -14.21 -16.46 1.13
C ALA A 61 -12.91 -15.88 0.55
N ILE A 62 -12.49 -14.66 0.94
CA ILE A 62 -11.22 -14.06 0.50
C ILE A 62 -10.27 -13.98 1.71
N PRO A 63 -9.08 -14.62 1.65
CA PRO A 63 -8.11 -14.53 2.74
C PRO A 63 -7.54 -13.11 2.79
N SER A 64 -8.04 -12.30 3.73
CA SER A 64 -7.46 -11.02 4.12
C SER A 64 -6.73 -11.15 5.46
N TRP A 65 -5.81 -10.23 5.73
CA TRP A 65 -5.01 -10.24 6.96
C TRP A 65 -5.89 -10.16 8.23
N GLY A 66 -7.01 -9.43 8.16
CA GLY A 66 -8.00 -9.35 9.24
C GLY A 66 -8.79 -10.65 9.44
N ASN A 67 -9.20 -11.33 8.36
CA ASN A 67 -9.89 -12.61 8.44
C ASN A 67 -8.97 -13.70 9.03
N MET A 68 -7.68 -13.70 8.68
CA MET A 68 -6.70 -14.64 9.24
C MET A 68 -6.45 -14.42 10.73
N LEU A 69 -6.41 -13.17 11.20
CA LEU A 69 -6.27 -12.86 12.63
C LEU A 69 -7.52 -13.25 13.43
N SER A 70 -8.71 -13.01 12.87
CA SER A 70 -9.97 -13.44 13.48
C SER A 70 -10.05 -14.97 13.58
N ASP A 71 -9.66 -15.69 12.52
CA ASP A 71 -9.61 -17.16 12.51
C ASP A 71 -8.58 -17.74 13.48
N ALA A 72 -7.46 -17.04 13.69
CA ALA A 72 -6.46 -17.45 14.69
C ALA A 72 -6.96 -17.26 16.14
N GLN A 73 -7.93 -16.36 16.36
CA GLN A 73 -8.50 -16.07 17.68
C GLN A 73 -9.71 -16.97 17.99
N GLU A 74 -10.42 -17.42 16.96
CA GLU A 74 -11.50 -18.41 17.04
C GLU A 74 -10.88 -19.79 17.33
N GLY A 75 -10.74 -20.12 18.63
CA GLY A 75 -10.09 -21.32 19.17
C GLY A 75 -10.68 -22.69 18.76
N ASP A 76 -11.42 -22.77 17.65
CA ASP A 76 -11.94 -24.00 17.08
C ASP A 76 -10.88 -24.75 16.24
N VAL A 77 -9.84 -24.05 15.75
CA VAL A 77 -8.68 -24.68 15.09
C VAL A 77 -7.81 -25.52 16.03
N ILE A 78 -7.81 -25.21 17.33
CA ILE A 78 -7.04 -25.94 18.36
C ILE A 78 -7.81 -27.12 18.96
N SER A 79 -9.14 -27.16 18.81
CA SER A 79 -9.96 -28.29 19.32
C SER A 79 -10.12 -29.43 18.29
N GLY A 80 -9.91 -29.18 17.00
CA GLY A 80 -10.22 -30.13 15.93
C GLY A 80 -9.04 -30.82 15.24
N LYS A 81 -7.78 -30.40 15.47
CA LYS A 81 -6.61 -30.97 14.78
C LYS A 81 -5.52 -31.36 15.77
N PRO A 82 -5.54 -32.60 16.31
CA PRO A 82 -4.52 -33.05 17.25
C PRO A 82 -3.13 -33.26 16.62
N TRP A 83 -3.04 -33.36 15.29
CA TRP A 83 -1.82 -33.30 14.47
C TRP A 83 -2.22 -33.14 12.99
#